data_AF-A0A4P5Z9L6-F1
#
_entry.id   AF-A0A4P5Z9L6-F1
#
_cell.length_a   1.000
_cell.length_b   1.000
_cell.length_c   1.000
_cell.angle_alpha   90.00
_cell.angle_beta   90.00
_cell.angle_gamma   90.00
#
_symmetry.space_group_name_H-M   'P 1'
#
loop_
_entity.id
_entity.type
_entity.pdbx_description
1 polymer ?
#
loop_
_entity_poly.entity_id
_entity_poly.type
_entity_poly.pdbx_seq_one_letter_code
_entity_poly.pdbx_strand_id
1 'polypeptide(L)'
;MITILTRIFLLLAILAGGAALYFVNTKIPENIARKDKTIADGAEALVRKESDRKKLADELTATKDELEKSTADNVRMKAEVEDAKKKEAEAATKVAKAEADAAKALAAVQKAKDENKELTDIGKSAAEIRKAFVDLARTREEKMIAESERKLLYGQYARLTTELANSKGFDNKVRLPPGLKGMVTVVDPKWAFVIVNVGGNQGVLPGGEMIVHRDERMLGRIKITKVEPNYSFGNISLALKKDEITEGDAVASAQ
;
A
#
# COMPACT_ATOMS: atom_id res chain seq x y z
N MET A 1 148.60 -55.94 -29.58
CA MET A 1 147.82 -55.22 -28.55
C MET A 1 147.10 -54.00 -29.12
N ILE A 2 147.79 -53.15 -29.91
CA ILE A 2 147.22 -51.93 -30.54
C ILE A 2 146.02 -52.20 -31.48
N THR A 3 146.05 -53.29 -32.26
CA THR A 3 145.00 -53.67 -33.23
C THR A 3 143.68 -54.12 -32.61
N ILE A 4 143.67 -54.58 -31.35
CA ILE A 4 142.45 -55.01 -30.65
C ILE A 4 141.74 -53.79 -30.05
N LEU A 5 142.51 -52.83 -29.51
CA LEU A 5 141.98 -51.62 -28.90
C LEU A 5 141.29 -50.69 -29.91
N THR A 6 141.87 -50.52 -31.11
CA THR A 6 141.23 -49.74 -32.20
C THR A 6 139.93 -50.37 -32.69
N ARG A 7 139.82 -51.70 -32.72
CA ARG A 7 138.58 -52.40 -33.09
C ARG A 7 137.46 -52.20 -32.05
N ILE A 8 137.80 -52.20 -30.77
CA ILE A 8 136.83 -51.93 -29.68
C ILE A 8 136.32 -50.49 -29.75
N PHE A 9 137.21 -49.51 -29.97
CA PHE A 9 136.81 -48.10 -30.17
C PHE A 9 135.93 -47.92 -31.41
N LEU A 10 136.21 -48.63 -32.51
CA LEU A 10 135.40 -48.57 -33.72
C LEU A 10 134.01 -49.18 -33.51
N LEU A 11 133.90 -50.31 -32.79
CA LEU A 11 132.62 -50.90 -32.42
C LEU A 11 131.80 -49.99 -31.49
N LEU A 12 132.44 -49.35 -30.51
CA LEU A 12 131.80 -48.37 -29.63
C LEU A 12 131.32 -47.13 -30.41
N ALA A 13 132.11 -46.64 -31.37
CA ALA A 13 131.74 -45.53 -32.23
C ALA A 13 130.53 -45.87 -33.12
N ILE A 14 130.46 -47.09 -33.66
CA ILE A 14 129.32 -47.57 -34.44
C ILE A 14 128.08 -47.75 -33.57
N LEU A 15 128.23 -48.29 -32.35
CA LEU A 15 127.12 -48.40 -31.38
C LEU A 15 126.60 -47.03 -30.94
N ALA A 16 127.49 -46.09 -30.63
CA ALA A 16 127.12 -44.72 -30.29
C ALA A 16 126.48 -43.99 -31.48
N GLY A 17 127.00 -44.18 -32.69
CA GLY A 17 126.42 -43.65 -33.93
C GLY A 17 125.05 -44.26 -34.25
N GLY A 18 124.90 -45.57 -34.05
CA GLY A 18 123.62 -46.28 -34.22
C GLY A 18 122.57 -45.86 -33.19
N ALA A 19 122.97 -45.65 -31.93
CA ALA A 19 122.09 -45.12 -30.89
C ALA A 19 121.69 -43.66 -31.16
N ALA A 20 122.62 -42.83 -31.64
CA ALA A 20 122.35 -41.45 -32.04
C ALA A 20 121.40 -41.40 -33.26
N LEU A 21 121.65 -42.22 -34.29
CA LEU A 21 120.77 -42.33 -35.46
C LEU A 21 119.39 -42.88 -35.09
N TYR A 22 119.31 -43.86 -34.19
CA TYR A 22 118.04 -44.37 -33.68
C TYR A 22 117.27 -43.28 -32.91
N PHE A 23 117.94 -42.54 -32.02
CA PHE A 23 117.32 -41.46 -31.27
C PHE A 23 116.86 -40.31 -32.18
N VAL A 24 117.67 -39.92 -33.16
CA VAL A 24 117.33 -38.90 -34.16
C VAL A 24 116.18 -39.36 -35.05
N ASN A 25 116.16 -40.63 -35.48
CA ASN A 25 115.16 -41.14 -36.41
C ASN A 25 113.83 -41.51 -35.73
N THR A 26 113.82 -41.82 -34.42
CA THR A 26 112.61 -42.27 -33.72
C THR A 26 112.09 -41.27 -32.70
N LYS A 27 112.94 -40.73 -31.82
CA LYS A 27 112.50 -39.90 -30.70
C LYS A 27 112.29 -38.43 -31.06
N ILE A 28 113.06 -37.89 -32.00
CA ILE A 28 112.88 -36.50 -32.45
C ILE A 28 111.54 -36.33 -33.21
N PRO A 29 111.19 -37.18 -34.21
CA PRO A 29 109.89 -37.09 -34.88
C PRO A 29 108.71 -37.35 -33.93
N GLU A 30 108.83 -38.31 -33.00
CA GLU A 30 107.78 -38.59 -32.00
C GLU A 30 107.51 -37.38 -31.09
N ASN A 31 108.56 -36.66 -30.69
CA ASN A 31 108.42 -35.45 -29.86
C ASN A 31 107.91 -34.24 -30.64
N ILE A 32 108.29 -34.09 -31.91
CA ILE A 32 107.74 -33.05 -32.80
C ILE A 32 106.26 -33.33 -33.05
N ALA A 33 105.89 -34.56 -33.41
CA ALA A 33 104.50 -34.96 -33.61
C ALA A 33 103.64 -34.79 -32.34
N ARG A 34 104.20 -35.07 -31.15
CA ARG A 34 103.52 -34.80 -29.87
C ARG A 34 103.30 -33.30 -29.63
N LYS A 35 104.31 -32.47 -29.91
CA LYS A 35 104.19 -31.01 -29.77
C LYS A 35 103.19 -30.43 -30.78
N ASP A 36 103.25 -30.86 -32.04
CA ASP A 36 102.31 -30.45 -33.09
C ASP A 36 100.87 -30.83 -32.73
N LYS A 37 100.68 -32.05 -32.19
CA LYS A 37 99.37 -32.48 -31.69
C LYS A 37 98.89 -31.63 -30.51
N THR A 38 99.78 -31.31 -29.56
CA THR A 38 99.43 -30.46 -28.40
C THR A 38 99.10 -29.02 -28.84
N ILE A 39 99.81 -28.50 -29.84
CA ILE A 39 99.53 -27.19 -30.44
C ILE A 39 98.19 -27.22 -31.18
N ALA A 40 97.91 -28.27 -31.95
CA ALA A 40 96.63 -28.44 -32.64
C ALA A 40 95.45 -28.57 -31.66
N ASP A 41 95.56 -29.44 -30.65
CA ASP A 41 94.55 -29.61 -29.59
C ASP A 41 94.33 -28.29 -28.82
N GLY A 42 95.40 -27.53 -28.56
CA GLY A 42 95.34 -26.22 -27.93
C GLY A 42 94.65 -25.17 -28.80
N ALA A 43 94.91 -25.16 -30.11
CA ALA A 43 94.26 -24.27 -31.07
C ALA A 43 92.75 -24.58 -31.17
N GLU A 44 92.38 -25.86 -31.27
CA GLU A 44 90.97 -26.27 -31.26
C GLU A 44 90.26 -25.89 -29.95
N ALA A 45 90.93 -26.05 -28.80
CA ALA A 45 90.38 -25.67 -27.51
C ALA A 45 90.18 -24.15 -27.39
N LEU A 46 91.06 -23.33 -27.98
CA LEU A 46 90.89 -21.87 -28.03
C LEU A 46 89.69 -21.48 -28.90
N VAL A 47 89.57 -22.07 -30.09
CA VAL A 47 88.41 -21.85 -30.98
C VAL A 47 87.10 -22.24 -30.30
N ARG A 48 87.07 -23.37 -29.57
CA ARG A 48 85.89 -23.78 -28.79
C ARG A 48 85.57 -22.79 -27.67
N LYS A 49 86.58 -22.37 -26.88
CA LYS A 49 86.38 -21.37 -25.81
C LYS A 49 85.87 -20.03 -26.34
N GLU A 50 86.33 -19.60 -27.51
CA GLU A 50 85.88 -18.37 -28.14
C GLU A 50 84.44 -18.48 -28.64
N SER A 51 84.07 -19.62 -29.24
CA SER A 51 82.69 -19.95 -29.60
C SER A 51 81.76 -20.00 -28.39
N ASP A 52 82.18 -20.65 -27.30
CA ASP A 52 81.40 -20.73 -26.06
C ASP A 52 81.26 -19.35 -25.40
N ARG A 53 82.32 -18.53 -25.38
CA ARG A 53 82.20 -17.14 -24.90
C ARG A 53 81.23 -16.33 -25.72
N LYS A 54 81.20 -16.51 -27.04
CA LYS A 54 80.24 -15.83 -27.91
C LYS A 54 78.81 -16.26 -27.60
N LYS A 55 78.55 -17.57 -27.50
CA LYS A 55 77.23 -18.08 -27.11
C LYS A 55 76.79 -17.56 -25.75
N LEU A 56 77.68 -17.58 -24.77
CA LEU A 56 77.38 -17.10 -23.42
C LEU A 56 77.13 -15.59 -23.39
N ALA A 57 77.82 -14.82 -24.23
CA ALA A 57 77.55 -13.40 -24.41
C ALA A 57 76.17 -13.15 -25.04
N ASP A 58 75.82 -13.91 -26.09
CA ASP A 58 74.52 -13.83 -26.76
C ASP A 58 73.37 -14.22 -25.80
N GLU A 59 73.54 -15.29 -25.02
CA GLU A 59 72.59 -15.72 -23.97
C GLU A 59 72.45 -14.67 -22.86
N LEU A 60 73.55 -14.04 -22.44
CA LEU A 60 73.52 -12.99 -21.44
C LEU A 60 72.76 -11.75 -21.93
N THR A 61 72.94 -11.36 -23.20
CA THR A 61 72.16 -10.28 -23.80
C THR A 61 70.68 -10.64 -23.88
N ALA A 62 70.33 -11.84 -24.36
CA ALA A 62 68.94 -12.29 -24.42
C ALA A 62 68.28 -12.31 -23.03
N THR A 63 69.00 -12.79 -22.00
CA THR A 63 68.51 -12.83 -20.62
C THR A 63 68.31 -11.44 -20.04
N LYS A 64 69.18 -10.47 -20.37
CA LYS A 64 69.01 -9.08 -19.97
C LYS A 64 67.78 -8.46 -20.61
N ASP A 65 67.60 -8.65 -21.91
CA ASP A 65 66.44 -8.11 -22.63
C ASP A 65 65.13 -8.69 -22.07
N GLU A 66 65.11 -9.98 -21.73
CA GLU A 66 63.96 -10.64 -21.12
C GLU A 66 63.70 -10.16 -19.69
N LEU A 67 64.75 -9.90 -18.91
CA LEU A 67 64.63 -9.31 -17.57
C LEU A 67 64.09 -7.88 -17.61
N GLU A 68 64.56 -7.06 -18.54
CA GLU A 68 64.05 -5.69 -18.74
C GLU A 68 62.58 -5.71 -19.15
N LYS A 69 62.21 -6.59 -20.09
CA LYS A 69 60.81 -6.79 -20.50
C LYS A 69 59.93 -7.25 -19.35
N SER A 70 60.37 -8.25 -18.58
CA SER A 70 59.62 -8.76 -17.42
C SER A 70 59.47 -7.70 -16.33
N THR A 71 60.48 -6.85 -16.14
CA THR A 71 60.42 -5.72 -15.20
C THR A 71 59.41 -4.67 -15.66
N ALA A 72 59.42 -4.33 -16.95
CA ALA A 72 58.45 -3.41 -17.54
C ALA A 72 57.00 -3.94 -17.43
N ASP A 73 56.79 -5.23 -17.73
CA ASP A 73 55.48 -5.89 -17.58
C ASP A 73 55.01 -5.90 -16.12
N ASN A 74 55.89 -6.18 -15.16
CA ASN A 74 55.57 -6.09 -13.73
C ASN A 74 55.14 -4.69 -13.29
N VAL A 75 55.80 -3.64 -13.79
CA VAL A 75 55.42 -2.25 -13.51
C VAL A 75 54.05 -1.95 -14.12
N ARG A 76 53.81 -2.39 -15.36
CA ARG A 76 52.52 -2.21 -16.04
C ARG A 76 51.38 -2.93 -15.30
N MET A 77 51.57 -4.19 -14.93
CA MET A 77 50.58 -4.98 -14.20
C MET A 77 50.28 -4.37 -12.83
N LYS A 78 51.29 -3.83 -12.13
CA LYS A 78 51.05 -3.11 -10.87
C LYS A 78 50.18 -1.86 -11.08
N ALA A 79 50.42 -1.10 -12.15
CA ALA A 79 49.61 0.06 -12.48
C ALA A 79 48.16 -0.33 -12.84
N GLU A 80 47.97 -1.40 -13.62
CA GLU A 80 46.66 -1.93 -13.97
C GLU A 80 45.88 -2.42 -12.73
N VAL A 81 46.55 -3.07 -11.77
CA VAL A 81 45.93 -3.50 -10.50
C VAL A 81 45.48 -2.30 -9.67
N GLU A 82 46.28 -1.24 -9.58
CA GLU A 82 45.90 -0.04 -8.83
C GLU A 82 44.75 0.74 -9.51
N ASP A 83 44.71 0.77 -10.85
CA ASP A 83 43.58 1.33 -11.59
C ASP A 83 42.30 0.50 -11.39
N ALA A 84 42.41 -0.83 -11.45
CA ALA A 84 41.30 -1.73 -11.20
C ALA A 84 40.72 -1.57 -9.80
N LYS A 85 41.55 -1.44 -8.77
CA LYS A 85 41.11 -1.17 -7.39
C LYS A 85 40.37 0.15 -7.26
N LYS A 86 40.82 1.21 -7.95
CA LYS A 86 40.11 2.50 -7.95
C LYS A 86 38.74 2.37 -8.58
N LYS A 87 38.63 1.70 -9.73
CA LYS A 87 37.35 1.44 -10.40
C LYS A 87 36.41 0.59 -9.54
N GLU A 88 36.94 -0.42 -8.83
CA GLU A 88 36.16 -1.23 -7.90
C GLU A 88 35.60 -0.39 -6.75
N ALA A 89 36.42 0.47 -6.14
CA ALA A 89 35.98 1.37 -5.08
C ALA A 89 34.89 2.37 -5.55
N GLU A 90 35.05 2.92 -6.76
CA GLU A 90 34.04 3.78 -7.38
C GLU A 90 32.74 3.02 -7.67
N ALA A 91 32.83 1.78 -8.18
CA ALA A 91 31.68 0.93 -8.44
C ALA A 91 30.94 0.58 -7.14
N ALA A 92 31.66 0.19 -6.08
CA ALA A 92 31.10 -0.09 -4.77
C ALA A 92 30.34 1.13 -4.21
N THR A 93 30.90 2.33 -4.36
CA THR A 93 30.23 3.58 -3.95
C THR A 93 28.95 3.84 -4.74
N LYS A 94 28.95 3.58 -6.05
CA LYS A 94 27.76 3.73 -6.90
C LYS A 94 26.67 2.72 -6.54
N VAL A 95 27.05 1.47 -6.26
CA VAL A 95 26.11 0.42 -5.83
C VAL A 95 25.47 0.80 -4.50
N ALA A 96 26.26 1.19 -3.50
CA ALA A 96 25.73 1.61 -2.20
C ALA A 96 24.75 2.79 -2.32
N LYS A 97 25.05 3.76 -3.20
CA LYS A 97 24.13 4.88 -3.48
C LYS A 97 22.84 4.40 -4.15
N ALA A 98 22.94 3.53 -5.15
CA ALA A 98 21.79 2.98 -5.85
C ALA A 98 20.88 2.16 -4.92
N GLU A 99 21.45 1.39 -4.00
CA GLU A 99 20.69 0.66 -2.97
C GLU A 99 19.97 1.62 -2.01
N ALA A 100 20.62 2.70 -1.58
CA ALA A 100 20.00 3.72 -0.74
C ALA A 100 18.84 4.44 -1.47
N ASP A 101 19.03 4.76 -2.74
CA ASP A 101 18.00 5.41 -3.56
C ASP A 101 16.82 4.47 -3.84
N ALA A 102 17.09 3.17 -4.08
CA ALA A 102 16.06 2.15 -4.22
C ALA A 102 15.25 1.97 -2.92
N ALA A 103 15.90 1.95 -1.76
CA ALA A 103 15.22 1.86 -0.47
C ALA A 103 14.30 3.07 -0.22
N LYS A 104 14.75 4.29 -0.56
CA LYS A 104 13.92 5.50 -0.50
C LYS A 104 12.72 5.45 -1.45
N ALA A 105 12.93 4.99 -2.68
CA ALA A 105 11.85 4.85 -3.65
C ALA A 105 10.80 3.83 -3.17
N LEU A 106 11.23 2.72 -2.58
CA LEU A 106 10.34 1.68 -2.06
C LEU A 106 9.51 2.20 -0.87
N ALA A 107 10.13 2.98 0.03
CA ALA A 107 9.43 3.64 1.12
C ALA A 107 8.40 4.67 0.60
N ALA A 108 8.74 5.44 -0.44
CA ALA A 108 7.82 6.39 -1.06
C ALA A 108 6.63 5.69 -1.73
N VAL A 109 6.85 4.57 -2.43
CA VAL A 109 5.79 3.75 -3.02
C VAL A 109 4.87 3.18 -1.95
N GLN A 110 5.43 2.68 -0.85
CA GLN A 110 4.63 2.16 0.27
C GLN A 110 3.77 3.25 0.89
N LYS A 111 4.34 4.44 1.15
CA LYS A 111 3.60 5.60 1.63
C LYS A 111 2.47 6.01 0.68
N ALA A 112 2.75 6.11 -0.62
CA ALA A 112 1.74 6.44 -1.63
C ALA A 112 0.63 5.38 -1.74
N LYS A 113 0.95 4.10 -1.48
CA LYS A 113 -0.04 3.01 -1.43
C LYS A 113 -0.94 3.12 -0.21
N ASP A 114 -0.38 3.49 0.94
CA ASP A 114 -1.13 3.68 2.18
C ASP A 114 -2.04 4.92 2.08
N GLU A 115 -1.54 6.03 1.51
CA GLU A 115 -2.35 7.22 1.20
C GLU A 115 -3.50 6.90 0.22
N ASN A 116 -3.26 6.08 -0.82
CA ASN A 116 -4.31 5.66 -1.75
C ASN A 116 -5.37 4.76 -1.10
N LYS A 117 -4.98 3.92 -0.13
CA LYS A 117 -5.93 3.14 0.67
C LYS A 117 -6.82 4.05 1.50
N GLU A 118 -6.25 5.04 2.18
CA GLU A 118 -7.01 6.02 2.95
C GLU A 118 -8.01 6.80 2.08
N LEU A 119 -7.58 7.25 0.89
CA LEU A 119 -8.46 7.89 -0.11
C LEU A 119 -9.59 6.97 -0.60
N THR A 120 -9.32 5.70 -0.84
CA THR A 120 -10.35 4.74 -1.28
C THR A 120 -11.34 4.40 -0.17
N ASP A 121 -10.90 4.33 1.09
CA ASP A 121 -11.78 4.10 2.23
C ASP A 121 -12.65 5.33 2.54
N ILE A 122 -12.11 6.55 2.41
CA ILE A 122 -12.91 7.79 2.44
C ILE A 122 -13.96 7.79 1.32
N GLY A 123 -13.58 7.35 0.11
CA GLY A 123 -14.50 7.24 -1.02
C GLY A 123 -15.66 6.27 -0.77
N LYS A 124 -15.39 5.09 -0.18
CA LYS A 124 -16.42 4.13 0.24
C LYS A 124 -17.34 4.71 1.31
N SER A 125 -16.77 5.34 2.35
CA SER A 125 -17.55 5.99 3.40
C SER A 125 -18.47 7.08 2.85
N ALA A 126 -17.99 7.90 1.89
CA ALA A 126 -18.83 8.90 1.23
C ALA A 126 -19.96 8.30 0.36
N ALA A 127 -19.75 7.12 -0.23
CA ALA A 127 -20.79 6.40 -0.96
C ALA A 127 -21.85 5.81 -0.01
N GLU A 128 -21.42 5.25 1.13
CA GLU A 128 -22.29 4.74 2.19
C GLU A 128 -23.13 5.85 2.82
N ILE A 129 -22.52 7.01 3.10
CA ILE A 129 -23.22 8.20 3.60
C ILE A 129 -24.26 8.66 2.58
N ARG A 130 -23.92 8.73 1.29
CA ARG A 130 -24.88 9.08 0.22
C ARG A 130 -26.05 8.10 0.15
N LYS A 131 -25.78 6.80 0.24
CA LYS A 131 -26.81 5.76 0.27
C LYS A 131 -27.71 5.94 1.49
N ALA A 132 -27.14 6.16 2.67
CA ALA A 132 -27.89 6.42 3.89
C ALA A 132 -28.79 7.67 3.78
N PHE A 133 -28.33 8.74 3.11
CA PHE A 133 -29.16 9.91 2.84
C PHE A 133 -30.35 9.60 1.92
N VAL A 134 -30.14 8.85 0.84
CA VAL A 134 -31.22 8.42 -0.07
C VAL A 134 -32.21 7.51 0.64
N ASP A 135 -31.72 6.53 1.40
CA ASP A 135 -32.56 5.61 2.17
C ASP A 135 -33.37 6.38 3.23
N LEU A 136 -32.76 7.33 3.93
CA LEU A 136 -33.44 8.15 4.93
C LEU A 136 -34.51 9.07 4.33
N ALA A 137 -34.28 9.62 3.13
CA ALA A 137 -35.29 10.37 2.39
C ALA A 137 -36.48 9.47 2.00
N ARG A 138 -36.20 8.27 1.48
CA ARG A 138 -37.22 7.28 1.12
C ARG A 138 -38.04 6.84 2.33
N THR A 139 -37.39 6.48 3.44
CA THR A 139 -38.09 6.07 4.66
C THR A 139 -38.95 7.18 5.25
N ARG A 140 -38.55 8.45 5.12
CA ARG A 140 -39.39 9.59 5.53
C ARG A 140 -40.66 9.70 4.68
N GLU A 141 -40.53 9.52 3.37
CA GLU A 141 -41.67 9.53 2.45
C GLU A 141 -42.63 8.37 2.75
N GLU A 142 -42.10 7.16 2.87
CA GLU A 142 -42.87 5.96 3.24
C GLU A 142 -43.61 6.14 4.57
N LYS A 143 -42.95 6.73 5.58
CA LYS A 143 -43.58 7.04 6.87
C LYS A 143 -44.73 8.04 6.71
N MET A 144 -44.54 9.09 5.91
CA MET A 144 -45.59 10.11 5.68
C MET A 144 -46.81 9.50 5.00
N ILE A 145 -46.59 8.66 3.98
CA ILE A 145 -47.65 7.91 3.30
C ILE A 145 -48.36 6.99 4.31
N ALA A 146 -47.62 6.20 5.09
CA ALA A 146 -48.20 5.30 6.08
C ALA A 146 -49.01 6.04 7.17
N GLU A 147 -48.55 7.21 7.62
CA GLU A 147 -49.31 8.05 8.56
C GLU A 147 -50.61 8.59 7.93
N SER A 148 -50.58 8.95 6.65
CA SER A 148 -51.77 9.41 5.91
C SER A 148 -52.78 8.28 5.72
N GLU A 149 -52.34 7.08 5.37
CA GLU A 149 -53.18 5.88 5.25
C GLU A 149 -53.79 5.52 6.60
N ARG A 150 -52.98 5.53 7.68
CA ARG A 150 -53.48 5.28 9.04
C ARG A 150 -54.61 6.25 9.40
N LYS A 151 -54.47 7.54 9.08
CA LYS A 151 -55.50 8.55 9.35
C LYS A 151 -56.78 8.27 8.56
N LEU A 152 -56.66 7.89 7.29
CA LEU A 152 -57.81 7.52 6.46
C LEU A 152 -58.54 6.28 6.99
N LEU A 153 -57.80 5.22 7.32
CA LEU A 153 -58.32 3.99 7.89
C LEU A 153 -59.05 4.24 9.23
N TYR A 154 -58.49 5.08 10.09
CA TYR A 154 -59.16 5.50 11.33
C TYR A 154 -60.48 6.22 11.06
N GLY A 155 -60.52 7.12 10.06
CA GLY A 155 -61.74 7.81 9.66
C GLY A 155 -62.82 6.85 9.15
N GLN A 156 -62.45 5.87 8.33
CA GLN A 156 -63.36 4.83 7.84
C GLN A 156 -63.88 3.95 8.98
N TYR A 157 -62.98 3.52 9.88
CA TYR A 157 -63.35 2.74 11.06
C TYR A 157 -64.38 3.48 11.93
N ALA A 158 -64.13 4.76 12.24
CA ALA A 158 -65.04 5.58 13.01
C ALA A 158 -66.43 5.66 12.35
N ARG A 159 -66.48 5.92 11.04
CA ARG A 159 -67.73 5.97 10.28
C ARG A 159 -68.50 4.64 10.35
N LEU A 160 -67.84 3.52 10.09
CA LEU A 160 -68.46 2.19 10.16
C LEU A 160 -68.98 1.87 11.55
N THR A 161 -68.25 2.24 12.61
CA THR A 161 -68.72 2.04 13.99
C THR A 161 -69.97 2.87 14.30
N THR A 162 -70.07 4.10 13.81
CA THR A 162 -71.27 4.94 13.96
C THR A 162 -72.45 4.37 13.18
N GLU A 163 -72.25 3.94 11.93
CA GLU A 163 -73.29 3.31 11.11
C GLU A 163 -73.81 2.02 11.75
N LEU A 164 -72.92 1.18 12.28
CA LEU A 164 -73.29 -0.06 13.00
C LEU A 164 -74.07 0.24 14.29
N ALA A 165 -73.67 1.26 15.06
CA ALA A 165 -74.35 1.68 16.27
C ALA A 165 -75.78 2.16 15.98
N ASN A 166 -75.95 2.97 14.93
CA ASN A 166 -77.25 3.47 14.49
C ASN A 166 -78.18 2.35 13.98
N SER A 167 -77.63 1.33 13.31
CA SER A 167 -78.43 0.22 12.77
C SER A 167 -78.92 -0.78 13.82
N LYS A 168 -78.30 -0.85 15.01
CA LYS A 168 -78.64 -1.85 16.04
C LYS A 168 -79.55 -1.32 17.16
N GLY A 169 -80.02 -0.08 17.08
CA GLY A 169 -80.99 0.47 18.06
C GLY A 169 -80.47 0.54 19.50
N PHE A 170 -79.16 0.45 19.71
CA PHE A 170 -78.56 0.67 21.03
C PHE A 170 -78.43 2.18 21.24
N ASP A 171 -79.04 2.68 22.32
CA ASP A 171 -78.78 4.01 22.87
C ASP A 171 -77.34 4.05 23.40
N ASN A 172 -76.40 4.12 22.46
CA ASN A 172 -74.98 4.15 22.76
C ASN A 172 -74.61 5.63 22.89
N LYS A 173 -74.46 6.09 24.14
CA LYS A 173 -73.90 7.41 24.43
C LYS A 173 -72.57 7.55 23.70
N VAL A 174 -72.54 8.38 22.67
CA VAL A 174 -71.32 8.67 21.89
C VAL A 174 -70.34 9.38 22.83
N ARG A 175 -69.32 8.66 23.28
CA ARG A 175 -68.29 9.20 24.17
C ARG A 175 -67.32 10.05 23.38
N LEU A 176 -67.21 11.32 23.76
CA LEU A 176 -66.19 12.22 23.23
C LEU A 176 -64.85 11.99 23.92
N PRO A 177 -63.70 12.33 23.29
CA PRO A 177 -62.39 12.22 23.91
C PRO A 177 -62.32 12.95 25.26
N PRO A 178 -61.71 12.35 26.30
CA PRO A 178 -61.57 13.01 27.59
C PRO A 178 -60.71 14.27 27.46
N GLY A 179 -61.14 15.36 28.09
CA GLY A 179 -60.42 16.64 28.06
C GLY A 179 -60.70 17.52 26.84
N LEU A 180 -61.66 17.13 25.99
CA LEU A 180 -62.16 17.99 24.92
C LEU A 180 -62.81 19.23 25.53
N LYS A 181 -62.27 20.41 25.21
CA LYS A 181 -62.75 21.72 25.65
C LYS A 181 -62.92 22.65 24.46
N GLY A 182 -63.95 23.49 24.52
CA GLY A 182 -64.25 24.50 23.51
C GLY A 182 -65.06 25.65 24.09
N MET A 183 -65.64 26.44 23.21
CA MET A 183 -66.44 27.61 23.52
C MET A 183 -67.63 27.71 22.58
N VAL A 184 -68.76 28.19 23.10
CA VAL A 184 -69.94 28.55 22.32
C VAL A 184 -69.65 29.83 21.55
N THR A 185 -69.75 29.75 20.23
CA THR A 185 -69.47 30.85 19.30
C THR A 185 -70.73 31.58 18.86
N VAL A 186 -71.85 30.86 18.73
CA VAL A 186 -73.14 31.40 18.32
C VAL A 186 -74.23 30.66 19.09
N VAL A 187 -75.26 31.39 19.53
CA VAL A 187 -76.47 30.83 20.14
C VAL A 187 -77.70 31.38 19.43
N ASP A 188 -78.62 30.49 19.06
CA ASP A 188 -79.99 30.84 18.70
C ASP A 188 -80.94 30.29 19.79
N PRO A 189 -81.37 31.13 20.75
CA PRO A 189 -82.27 30.72 21.83
C PRO A 189 -83.64 30.30 21.32
N LYS A 190 -84.11 30.84 20.18
CA LYS A 190 -85.43 30.56 19.61
C LYS A 190 -85.53 29.12 19.12
N TRP A 191 -84.44 28.58 18.60
CA TRP A 191 -84.36 27.22 18.06
C TRP A 191 -83.55 26.26 18.94
N ALA A 192 -83.17 26.69 20.15
CA ALA A 192 -82.33 25.94 21.08
C ALA A 192 -81.01 25.47 20.44
N PHE A 193 -80.43 26.25 19.54
CA PHE A 193 -79.30 25.83 18.72
C PHE A 193 -78.02 26.55 19.12
N VAL A 194 -76.89 25.83 19.07
CA VAL A 194 -75.56 26.39 19.37
C VAL A 194 -74.52 25.95 18.36
N ILE A 195 -73.52 26.80 18.16
CA ILE A 195 -72.31 26.48 17.41
C ILE A 195 -71.12 26.55 18.37
N VAL A 196 -70.28 25.50 18.39
CA VAL A 196 -69.07 25.42 19.22
C VAL A 196 -67.82 25.37 18.36
N ASN A 197 -66.72 25.99 18.81
CA ASN A 197 -65.44 26.07 18.09
C ASN A 197 -64.58 24.79 18.17
N VAL A 198 -65.22 23.63 18.31
CA VAL A 198 -64.57 22.32 18.31
C VAL A 198 -65.26 21.43 17.30
N GLY A 199 -64.48 20.68 16.54
CA GLY A 199 -64.95 19.88 15.42
C GLY A 199 -64.25 18.54 15.30
N GLY A 200 -64.35 17.95 14.11
CA GLY A 200 -63.83 16.61 13.84
C GLY A 200 -62.32 16.50 14.03
N ASN A 201 -61.55 17.56 13.74
CA ASN A 201 -60.09 17.57 13.93
C ASN A 201 -59.69 17.43 15.41
N GLN A 202 -60.56 17.85 16.33
CA GLN A 202 -60.38 17.74 17.78
C GLN A 202 -61.05 16.46 18.34
N GLY A 203 -61.65 15.64 17.48
CA GLY A 203 -62.30 14.38 17.86
C GLY A 203 -63.75 14.52 18.30
N VAL A 204 -64.44 15.62 17.95
CA VAL A 204 -65.90 15.71 18.15
C VAL A 204 -66.61 14.74 17.23
N LEU A 205 -67.62 14.03 17.75
CA LEU A 205 -68.43 13.07 17.00
C LEU A 205 -69.91 13.48 17.00
N PRO A 206 -70.64 13.29 15.88
CA PRO A 206 -72.09 13.46 15.85
C PRO A 206 -72.77 12.59 16.92
N GLY A 207 -73.75 13.15 17.62
CA GLY A 207 -74.45 12.52 18.74
C GLY A 207 -73.73 12.62 20.08
N GLY A 208 -72.49 13.12 20.12
CA GLY A 208 -71.76 13.37 21.36
C GLY A 208 -72.43 14.44 22.22
N GLU A 209 -72.31 14.31 23.54
CA GLU A 209 -72.87 15.27 24.49
C GLU A 209 -71.76 16.12 25.12
N MET A 210 -72.03 17.42 25.25
CA MET A 210 -71.13 18.36 25.92
C MET A 210 -71.88 19.10 27.02
N ILE A 211 -71.17 19.41 28.10
CA ILE A 211 -71.63 20.21 29.22
C ILE A 211 -71.22 21.65 28.97
N VAL A 212 -72.16 22.58 29.10
CA VAL A 212 -71.92 24.02 29.02
C VAL A 212 -71.77 24.59 30.42
N HIS A 213 -70.71 25.35 30.64
CA HIS A 213 -70.42 25.99 31.92
C HIS A 213 -69.96 27.43 31.73
N ARG A 214 -70.30 28.26 32.71
CA ARG A 214 -69.80 29.62 32.87
C ARG A 214 -69.18 29.72 34.25
N ASP A 215 -67.90 30.03 34.28
CA ASP A 215 -67.06 29.89 35.47
C ASP A 215 -67.15 28.44 36.02
N GLU A 216 -67.51 28.29 37.29
CA GLU A 216 -67.70 27.02 37.99
C GLU A 216 -69.15 26.50 37.97
N ARG A 217 -70.05 27.16 37.23
CA ARG A 217 -71.48 26.80 37.20
C ARG A 217 -71.88 26.10 35.90
N MET A 218 -72.56 24.97 36.03
CA MET A 218 -73.15 24.23 34.90
C MET A 218 -74.45 24.90 34.46
N LEU A 219 -74.47 25.37 33.21
CA LEU A 219 -75.64 26.03 32.60
C LEU A 219 -76.57 25.03 31.91
N GLY A 220 -76.00 23.97 31.31
CA GLY A 220 -76.81 22.91 30.71
C GLY A 220 -76.00 21.90 29.91
N ARG A 221 -76.71 21.09 29.11
CA ARG A 221 -76.14 20.07 28.24
C ARG A 221 -76.55 20.32 26.79
N ILE A 222 -75.61 20.13 25.87
CA ILE A 222 -75.85 20.20 24.43
C ILE A 222 -75.55 18.84 23.81
N LYS A 223 -76.33 18.47 22.78
CA LYS A 223 -76.10 17.28 21.96
C LYS A 223 -75.66 17.71 20.57
N ILE A 224 -74.51 17.25 20.14
CA ILE A 224 -73.94 17.57 18.83
C ILE A 224 -74.77 16.90 17.74
N THR A 225 -75.27 17.68 16.79
CA THR A 225 -76.10 17.22 15.68
C THR A 225 -75.30 17.09 14.38
N LYS A 226 -74.36 18.02 14.14
CA LYS A 226 -73.50 18.02 12.95
C LYS A 226 -72.09 18.46 13.34
N VAL A 227 -71.09 17.83 12.75
CA VAL A 227 -69.67 18.13 13.00
C VAL A 227 -69.01 18.57 11.70
N GLU A 228 -68.33 19.70 11.74
CA GLU A 228 -67.44 20.20 10.68
C GLU A 228 -65.97 20.07 11.16
N PRO A 229 -64.95 20.28 10.32
CA PRO A 229 -63.56 20.04 10.72
C PRO A 229 -63.11 20.82 11.97
N ASN A 230 -63.57 22.06 12.12
CA ASN A 230 -63.12 22.98 13.18
C ASN A 230 -64.25 23.55 14.05
N TYR A 231 -65.51 23.20 13.78
CA TYR A 231 -66.66 23.63 14.58
C TYR A 231 -67.76 22.58 14.53
N SER A 232 -68.70 22.64 15.46
CA SER A 232 -69.83 21.72 15.52
C SER A 232 -71.12 22.44 15.86
N PHE A 233 -72.21 21.89 15.36
CA PHE A 233 -73.56 22.33 15.62
C PHE A 233 -74.18 21.42 16.68
N GLY A 234 -74.89 22.01 17.62
CA GLY A 234 -75.56 21.27 18.69
C GLY A 234 -76.93 21.84 19.03
N ASN A 235 -77.76 20.99 19.63
CA ASN A 235 -79.05 21.37 20.19
C ASN A 235 -78.95 21.39 21.73
N ILE A 236 -79.54 22.39 22.37
CA ILE A 236 -79.61 22.54 23.81
C ILE A 236 -80.65 21.56 24.35
N SER A 237 -80.24 20.72 25.30
CA SER A 237 -81.16 19.82 25.99
C SER A 237 -82.06 20.64 26.93
N LEU A 238 -83.28 20.90 26.51
CA LEU A 238 -84.29 21.64 27.28
C LEU A 238 -84.58 20.98 28.65
N ALA A 239 -84.45 19.66 28.76
CA ALA A 239 -84.64 18.90 30.00
C ALA A 239 -83.52 19.15 31.04
N LEU A 240 -82.35 19.63 30.62
CA LEU A 240 -81.17 19.82 31.46
C LEU A 240 -80.65 21.27 31.41
N LYS A 241 -81.45 22.22 30.92
CA LYS A 241 -81.14 23.64 30.93
C LYS A 241 -81.42 24.22 32.32
N LYS A 242 -80.36 24.64 33.02
CA LYS A 242 -80.45 25.27 34.35
C LYS A 242 -80.45 26.80 34.25
N ASP A 243 -79.68 27.34 33.31
CA ASP A 243 -79.52 28.79 33.08
C ASP A 243 -79.47 29.11 31.58
N GLU A 244 -79.48 30.40 31.23
CA GLU A 244 -79.35 30.86 29.85
C GLU A 244 -77.90 30.68 29.34
N ILE A 245 -77.77 30.08 28.16
CA ILE A 245 -76.49 29.87 27.47
C ILE A 245 -76.30 31.03 26.49
N THR A 246 -75.13 31.66 26.51
CA THR A 246 -74.76 32.74 25.60
C THR A 246 -73.43 32.47 24.89
N GLU A 247 -73.10 33.29 23.92
CA GLU A 247 -71.78 33.27 23.29
C GLU A 247 -70.69 33.51 24.33
N GLY A 248 -69.55 32.84 24.18
CA GLY A 248 -68.43 32.88 25.12
C GLY A 248 -68.46 31.80 26.21
N ASP A 249 -69.58 31.10 26.40
CA ASP A 249 -69.68 30.02 27.39
C ASP A 249 -68.76 28.84 27.04
N ALA A 250 -68.11 28.27 28.05
CA ALA A 250 -67.19 27.17 27.86
C ALA A 250 -67.95 25.84 27.74
N VAL A 251 -67.44 24.94 26.89
CA VAL A 251 -67.99 23.60 26.70
C VAL A 251 -66.94 22.54 26.95
N ALA A 252 -67.33 21.45 27.60
CA ALA A 252 -66.47 20.29 27.84
C ALA A 252 -67.20 18.98 27.52
N SER A 253 -66.47 17.94 27.15
CA SER A 253 -67.05 16.60 26.95
C SER A 253 -67.84 16.15 28.17
N ALA A 254 -69.08 15.72 27.98
CA ALA A 254 -69.84 15.08 29.05
C ALA A 254 -69.32 13.63 29.23
N GLN A 255 -68.78 13.32 30.41
CA GLN A 255 -68.38 11.95 30.76
C GLN A 255 -69.61 11.09 31.11
#